data_AF-A0A920P0T7-F1
#
_entry.id   AF-A0A920P0T7-F1
#
_cell.length_a   1.000
_cell.length_b   1.000
_cell.length_c   1.000
_cell.angle_alpha   90.00
_cell.angle_beta   90.00
_cell.angle_gamma   90.00
#
_symmetry.space_group_name_H-M   'P 1'
#
loop_
_entity.id
_entity.type
_entity.pdbx_description
1 polymer ?
#
loop_
_entity_poly.entity_id
_entity_poly.type
_entity_poly.pdbx_seq_one_letter_code
_entity_poly.pdbx_strand_id
1 'polypeptide(L)'
;MVTGSAEEREAMSLYRFKLVGIIGGLHEKYVSLVNAAGEVMTLGLHEELSAGIKFVDLRNREAIFEKDDNTYLIINFKNQIKEVNEY
;
A
#
# COMPACT_ATOMS: atom_id res chain seq x y z
N MET A 1 18.76 -21.35 -6.68
CA MET A 1 17.54 -20.58 -6.34
C MET A 1 17.89 -19.11 -6.51
N VAL A 2 17.48 -18.48 -7.61
CA VAL A 2 17.56 -17.02 -7.74
C VAL A 2 16.30 -16.50 -7.08
N THR A 3 16.46 -15.96 -5.88
CA THR A 3 15.43 -15.19 -5.18
C THR A 3 15.03 -14.04 -6.10
N GLY A 4 13.73 -13.86 -6.36
CA GLY A 4 13.20 -12.83 -7.25
C GLY A 4 13.93 -11.51 -7.07
N SER A 5 14.35 -10.93 -8.19
CA SER A 5 15.27 -9.78 -8.19
C SER A 5 14.68 -8.63 -7.37
N ALA A 6 15.53 -7.85 -6.70
CA ALA A 6 15.11 -6.62 -6.01
C ALA A 6 14.29 -5.70 -6.94
N GLU A 7 14.53 -5.79 -8.25
CA GLU A 7 13.81 -5.10 -9.33
C GLU A 7 12.35 -5.55 -9.47
N GLU A 8 11.99 -6.81 -9.22
CA GLU A 8 10.59 -7.29 -9.22
C GLU A 8 9.82 -6.81 -7.97
N ARG A 9 10.51 -6.70 -6.82
CA ARG A 9 9.98 -6.08 -5.59
C ARG A 9 9.81 -4.56 -5.74
N GLU A 10 10.71 -3.89 -6.47
CA GLU A 10 10.55 -2.49 -6.89
C GLU A 10 9.48 -2.32 -7.99
N ALA A 11 9.28 -3.34 -8.84
CA ALA A 11 8.33 -3.31 -9.95
C ALA A 11 6.86 -3.36 -9.52
N MET A 12 6.57 -3.72 -8.27
CA MET A 12 5.22 -3.81 -7.68
C MET A 12 5.12 -3.00 -6.37
N SER A 13 6.10 -2.14 -6.09
CA SER A 13 6.12 -1.32 -4.89
C SER A 13 5.01 -0.25 -4.93
N LEU A 14 4.53 0.16 -3.76
CA LEU A 14 3.54 1.23 -3.56
C LEU A 14 3.86 2.50 -4.39
N TYR A 15 5.13 2.75 -4.72
CA TYR A 15 5.59 3.84 -5.59
C TYR A 15 4.98 3.87 -7.00
N ARG A 16 4.45 2.74 -7.50
CA ARG A 16 3.80 2.66 -8.82
C ARG A 16 2.30 2.91 -8.78
N PHE A 17 1.77 3.08 -7.59
CA PHE A 17 0.37 3.33 -7.34
C PHE A 17 0.17 4.74 -6.81
N LYS A 18 -0.98 5.34 -7.16
CA LYS A 18 -1.45 6.57 -6.53
C LYS A 18 -2.67 6.28 -5.70
N LEU A 19 -2.74 6.90 -4.52
CA LEU A 19 -3.93 6.85 -3.67
C LEU A 19 -5.06 7.68 -4.27
N VAL A 20 -6.16 7.02 -4.63
CA VAL A 20 -7.34 7.66 -5.24
C VAL A 20 -8.59 7.59 -4.38
N GLY A 21 -8.63 6.69 -3.40
CA GLY A 21 -9.75 6.60 -2.46
C GLY A 21 -9.37 5.94 -1.15
N ILE A 22 -9.99 6.41 -0.07
CA ILE A 22 -10.05 5.69 1.20
C ILE A 22 -11.50 5.68 1.66
N ILE A 23 -11.97 4.55 2.14
CA ILE A 23 -13.31 4.38 2.70
C ILE A 23 -13.11 3.78 4.08
N GLY A 24 -13.38 4.56 5.13
CA GLY A 24 -13.28 4.11 6.50
C GLY A 24 -14.67 4.06 7.14
N GLY A 25 -15.05 2.89 7.65
CA GLY A 25 -16.21 2.66 8.51
C GLY A 25 -15.78 2.20 9.90
N LEU A 26 -16.77 1.88 10.75
CA LEU A 26 -16.51 1.44 12.13
C LEU A 26 -15.80 0.08 12.19
N HIS A 27 -16.05 -0.79 11.21
CA HIS A 27 -15.53 -2.17 11.16
C HIS A 27 -14.75 -2.48 9.88
N GLU A 28 -15.01 -1.75 8.81
CA GLU A 28 -14.44 -2.02 7.49
C GLU A 28 -13.64 -0.81 7.02
N LYS A 29 -12.44 -1.07 6.51
CA LYS A 29 -11.61 -0.06 5.86
C LYS A 29 -11.20 -0.59 4.50
N TYR A 30 -11.29 0.29 3.51
CA TYR A 30 -10.88 0.02 2.14
C TYR A 30 -9.97 1.13 1.63
N VAL A 31 -9.00 0.76 0.82
CA VAL A 31 -8.13 1.68 0.10
C VAL A 31 -8.23 1.40 -1.39
N SER A 32 -8.34 2.45 -2.21
CA SER A 32 -8.34 2.36 -3.66
C SER A 32 -7.08 3.01 -4.23
N LEU A 33 -6.37 2.26 -5.05
CA LEU A 33 -5.10 2.62 -5.67
C LEU A 33 -5.24 2.53 -7.19
N VAL A 34 -4.58 3.45 -7.91
CA VAL A 34 -4.53 3.42 -9.38
C VAL A 34 -3.10 3.26 -9.86
N ASN A 35 -2.87 2.39 -10.84
CA ASN A 35 -1.56 2.21 -11.46
C ASN A 35 -1.35 3.16 -12.66
N ALA A 36 -0.17 3.12 -13.29
CA ALA A 36 0.15 3.96 -14.45
C ALA A 36 -0.70 3.65 -15.70
N ALA A 37 -1.30 2.46 -15.79
CA ALA A 37 -2.22 2.08 -16.86
C ALA A 37 -3.65 2.62 -16.65
N GLY A 38 -3.93 3.23 -15.49
CA GLY A 38 -5.26 3.70 -15.12
C GLY A 38 -6.16 2.62 -14.53
N GLU A 39 -5.62 1.43 -14.25
CA GLU A 39 -6.37 0.35 -13.60
C GLU A 39 -6.47 0.64 -12.10
N VAL A 40 -7.70 0.58 -11.58
CA VAL A 40 -7.99 0.81 -10.16
C VAL A 40 -8.14 -0.54 -9.47
N MET A 41 -7.46 -0.69 -8.34
CA MET A 41 -7.65 -1.80 -7.41
C MET A 41 -8.12 -1.27 -6.07
N THR A 42 -8.94 -2.07 -5.39
CA THR A 42 -9.42 -1.78 -4.04
C THR A 42 -9.02 -2.91 -3.12
N LEU A 43 -8.42 -2.58 -1.97
CA LEU A 43 -7.97 -3.52 -0.96
C LEU A 43 -8.73 -3.28 0.34
N GLY A 44 -9.21 -4.34 0.96
CA GLY A 44 -9.71 -4.38 2.33
C GLY A 44 -8.60 -4.65 3.35
N LEU A 45 -8.89 -4.43 4.63
CA LEU A 45 -7.94 -4.70 5.72
C LEU A 45 -7.32 -6.10 5.60
N HIS A 46 -6.01 -6.15 5.79
CA HIS A 46 -5.15 -7.33 5.71
C HIS A 46 -4.98 -7.96 4.32
N GLU A 47 -5.56 -7.37 3.26
CA GLU A 47 -5.26 -7.76 1.89
C GLU A 47 -3.90 -7.22 1.43
N GLU A 48 -3.25 -7.96 0.52
CA GLU A 48 -1.94 -7.61 -0.01
C GLU A 48 -2.06 -6.85 -1.32
N LEU A 49 -1.35 -5.73 -1.41
CA LEU A 49 -1.15 -4.98 -2.66
C LEU A 49 -0.23 -5.77 -3.61
N SER A 50 0.82 -6.32 -3.04
CA SER A 50 1.84 -7.13 -3.70
C SER A 50 2.46 -8.06 -2.66
N ALA A 51 3.21 -9.06 -3.10
CA ALA A 51 3.90 -9.98 -2.19
C ALA A 51 4.69 -9.20 -1.13
N GLY A 52 4.25 -9.31 0.12
CA GLY A 52 4.88 -8.67 1.28
C GLY A 52 4.58 -7.19 1.48
N ILE A 53 3.50 -6.65 0.89
CA ILE A 53 2.97 -5.31 1.19
C ILE A 53 1.48 -5.44 1.50
N LYS A 54 1.12 -5.35 2.78
CA LYS A 54 -0.23 -5.61 3.29
C LYS A 54 -0.89 -4.32 3.75
N PHE A 55 -2.14 -4.08 3.36
CA PHE A 55 -2.90 -2.94 3.88
C PHE A 55 -3.36 -3.23 5.32
N VAL A 56 -2.97 -2.39 6.28
CA VAL A 56 -3.21 -2.65 7.71
C VAL A 56 -4.02 -1.57 8.42
N ASP A 57 -3.99 -0.33 7.94
CA ASP A 57 -4.74 0.75 8.59
C ASP A 57 -4.99 1.98 7.70
N LEU A 58 -6.00 2.77 8.08
CA LEU A 58 -6.24 4.12 7.58
C LEU A 58 -6.08 5.13 8.70
N ARG A 59 -5.36 6.21 8.43
CA ARG A 59 -5.23 7.34 9.36
C ARG A 59 -5.48 8.65 8.66
N ASN A 60 -6.54 9.35 9.07
CA ASN A 60 -6.96 10.63 8.49
C ASN A 60 -7.16 10.58 6.96
N ARG A 61 -6.09 10.83 6.20
CA ARG A 61 -6.01 10.92 4.74
C ARG A 61 -4.85 10.09 4.18
N GLU A 62 -4.39 9.13 4.96
CA GLU A 62 -3.25 8.27 4.68
C GLU A 62 -3.70 6.80 4.76
N ALA A 63 -3.12 5.99 3.87
CA ALA A 63 -3.21 4.54 3.94
C ALA A 63 -1.87 3.98 4.41
N ILE A 64 -1.92 3.03 5.34
CA ILE A 64 -0.75 2.39 5.94
C ILE A 64 -0.68 0.94 5.45
N PHE A 65 0.51 0.60 4.98
CA PHE A 65 0.86 -0.73 4.54
C PHE A 65 2.01 -1.27 5.39
N GLU A 66 1.90 -2.52 5.81
CA GLU A 66 2.96 -3.26 6.50
C GLU A 66 3.77 -4.05 5.48
N LYS A 67 5.09 -4.03 5.63
CA LYS A 67 6.02 -4.86 4.86
C LYS A 67 6.40 -6.13 5.63
N ASP A 68 6.87 -7.15 4.91
CA ASP A 68 7.38 -8.41 5.52
C ASP A 68 8.53 -8.22 6.53
N ASP A 69 9.23 -7.09 6.46
CA ASP A 69 10.31 -6.72 7.38
C ASP A 69 9.80 -6.00 8.66
N ASN A 70 8.48 -5.99 8.88
CA ASN A 70 7.77 -5.31 9.96
C ASN A 70 7.93 -3.78 9.97
N THR A 71 8.31 -3.18 8.84
CA THR A 71 8.29 -1.71 8.68
C THR A 71 7.05 -1.29 7.87
N TYR A 72 6.72 0.00 7.90
CA TYR A 72 5.46 0.51 7.36
C TYR A 72 5.69 1.52 6.23
N LEU A 73 4.86 1.41 5.19
CA LEU A 73 4.75 2.39 4.12
C LEU A 73 3.45 3.18 4.28
N ILE A 74 3.56 4.49 4.35
CA ILE A 74 2.43 5.41 4.50
C ILE A 74 2.33 6.25 3.23
N ILE A 75 1.20 6.15 2.53
CA ILE A 75 0.89 6.96 1.35
C ILE A 75 -0.28 7.90 1.60
N ASN A 76 -0.22 9.10 1.02
CA ASN A 76 -1.32 10.06 1.05
C ASN A 76 -1.83 10.43 -0.36
N PHE A 77 -2.91 11.21 -0.42
CA PHE A 77 -3.52 11.67 -1.67
C PHE A 77 -2.63 12.60 -2.52
N LYS A 78 -1.51 13.11 -1.99
CA LYS A 78 -0.51 13.86 -2.75
C LYS A 78 0.56 12.96 -3.35
N ASN A 79 0.38 11.64 -3.26
CA ASN A 79 1.36 10.64 -3.67
C ASN A 79 2.70 10.75 -2.93
N GLN A 80 2.68 11.27 -1.70
CA GLN A 80 3.86 11.28 -0.84
C GLN A 80 3.89 9.96 -0.09
N ILE A 81 5.00 9.24 -0.20
CA ILE A 81 5.24 7.96 0.46
C ILE A 81 6.30 8.17 1.54
N LYS A 82 6.04 7.65 2.74
CA LYS A 82 6.97 7.65 3.88
C LYS A 82 7.17 6.23 4.35
N GLU A 83 8.41 5.92 4.73
CA GLU A 83 8.76 4.65 5.36
C GLU A 83 9.07 4.90 6.83
N VAL A 84 8.48 4.10 7.72
CA VAL A 84 8.66 4.21 9.17
C VAL A 84 8.86 2.83 9.78
N ASN A 85 9.70 2.74 10.81
CA ASN A 85 9.97 1.48 11.51
C ASN A 85 8.88 1.12 12.53
N GLU A 86 8.09 2.11 12.98
CA GLU A 86 7.02 1.95 13.97
C GLU A 86 5.83 2.83 13.58
N TYR A 87 4.61 2.33 13.81
CA TYR A 87 3.33 2.97 13.50
C TYR A 87 2.34 2.86 14.64
#